data_AF-A0A829R6U9-F1
#
_entry.id   AF-A0A829R6U9-F1
#
_cell.length_a   1.000
_cell.length_b   1.000
_cell.length_c   1.000
_cell.angle_alpha   90.00
_cell.angle_beta   90.00
_cell.angle_gamma   90.00
#
_symmetry.space_group_name_H-M   'P 1'
#
loop_
_entity.id
_entity.type
_entity.pdbx_description
1 polymer ?
#
loop_
_entity_poly.entity_id
_entity_poly.type
_entity_poly.pdbx_seq_one_letter_code
_entity_poly.pdbx_strand_id
1 'polypeptide(L)' 'MTEQIHCLIGNPNTGKTSLFNELTTSYAYVGNWSGVTVEKKLGNLKNKNAVR' A
#
# COMPACT_ATOMS: atom_id res chain seq x y z
N MET A 1 -15.08 -6.95 14.67
CA MET A 1 -13.68 -6.59 14.39
C MET A 1 -13.67 -5.89 13.04
N THR A 2 -13.40 -4.59 13.01
CA THR A 2 -13.43 -3.79 11.76
C THR A 2 -12.05 -3.83 11.10
N GLU A 3 -12.01 -4.21 9.83
CA GLU A 3 -10.81 -4.10 9.02
C GLU A 3 -10.69 -2.66 8.51
N GLN A 4 -9.58 -2.00 8.83
CA GLN A 4 -9.27 -0.69 8.27
C GLN A 4 -8.46 -0.86 6.99
N ILE A 5 -8.90 -0.19 5.93
CA ILE A 5 -8.24 -0.15 4.63
C ILE A 5 -7.68 1.26 4.44
N HIS A 6 -6.39 1.35 4.15
CA HIS A 6 -5.69 2.62 3.94
C HIS A 6 -5.22 2.70 2.48
N CYS A 7 -5.44 3.85 1.84
CA CYS A 7 -5.08 4.10 0.44
C CYS A 7 -4.02 5.20 0.35
N LEU A 8 -2.98 4.98 -0.47
CA LEU A 8 -1.98 5.98 -0.81
C LEU A 8 -2.29 6.59 -2.17
N ILE A 9 -2.49 7.90 -2.22
CA ILE A 9 -2.84 8.66 -3.42
C ILE A 9 -1.89 9.87 -3.54
N GLY A 10 -1.55 10.25 -4.76
CA GLY A 10 -0.78 11.47 -5.03
C GLY A 10 -0.11 11.48 -6.40
N ASN A 11 0.50 12.61 -6.73
CA ASN A 11 1.09 12.86 -8.05
C ASN A 11 2.23 11.87 -8.37
N PRO A 12 2.53 11.61 -9.65
CA PRO A 12 3.69 10.82 -10.04
C PRO A 12 4.98 11.32 -9.34
N ASN A 13 5.87 10.38 -8.98
CA ASN A 13 7.19 10.66 -8.41
C ASN A 13 7.24 11.39 -7.05
N THR A 14 6.14 11.50 -6.32
CA THR A 14 6.12 12.09 -4.95
C THR A 14 6.52 11.14 -3.82
N GLY A 15 7.16 10.01 -4.12
CA GLY A 15 7.62 9.07 -3.08
C GLY A 15 6.57 8.11 -2.51
N LYS A 16 5.37 8.02 -3.11
CA LYS A 16 4.30 7.07 -2.69
C LYS A 16 4.79 5.63 -2.56
N THR A 17 5.60 5.16 -3.51
CA THR A 17 6.16 3.80 -3.48
C THR A 17 7.13 3.62 -2.32
N SER A 18 7.93 4.63 -2.01
CA SER A 18 8.85 4.61 -0.86
C SER A 18 8.07 4.53 0.45
N LEU A 19 7.04 5.38 0.60
CA LEU A 19 6.18 5.37 1.78
C LEU A 19 5.41 4.04 1.92
N PHE A 20 4.91 3.49 0.81
CA PHE A 20 4.26 2.17 0.81
C PHE A 20 5.21 1.10 1.34
N ASN A 21 6.44 1.02 0.84
CA ASN A 21 7.42 0.01 1.25
C ASN A 21 7.86 0.15 2.72
N GLU A 22 7.92 1.38 3.23
CA GLU A 22 8.21 1.65 4.63
C GLU A 22 7.06 1.18 5.54
N LEU A 23 5.82 1.51 5.16
CA LEU A 23 4.61 1.17 5.89
C LEU A 23 4.23 -0.31 5.80
N THR A 24 4.55 -1.02 4.71
CA THR A 24 4.18 -2.43 4.53
C THR A 24 5.31 -3.40 4.85
N THR A 25 4.96 -4.65 5.15
CA THR A 25 5.95 -5.74 5.30
C THR A 25 6.68 -6.02 3.99
N SER A 26 7.78 -6.78 4.03
CA SER A 26 8.58 -7.12 2.83
C SER A 26 7.80 -7.92 1.77
N TYR A 27 6.61 -8.41 2.11
CA TYR A 27 5.71 -9.11 1.20
C TYR A 27 4.52 -8.22 0.84
N ALA A 28 4.55 -7.66 -0.37
CA ALA A 28 3.44 -6.95 -0.98
C ALA A 28 2.93 -7.76 -2.19
N TYR A 29 1.60 -7.81 -2.35
CA TYR A 29 0.97 -8.40 -3.52
C TYR A 29 0.93 -7.38 -4.65
N VAL A 30 1.42 -7.78 -5.83
CA VAL A 30 1.40 -6.98 -7.06
C VAL A 30 0.52 -7.69 -8.08
N GLY A 31 -0.49 -7.00 -8.58
CA GLY A 31 -1.36 -7.47 -9.65
C GLY A 31 -1.82 -6.32 -10.53
N ASN A 32 -2.84 -6.56 -11.36
CA ASN A 32 -3.47 -5.54 -12.17
C ASN A 32 -4.86 -5.22 -11.62
N TRP A 33 -5.33 -3.99 -11.86
CA TRP A 33 -6.73 -3.65 -11.64
C TRP A 33 -7.63 -4.40 -12.64
N SER A 34 -8.86 -4.70 -12.23
CA SER A 34 -9.81 -5.44 -13.08
C SER A 34 -10.03 -4.73 -14.40
N GLY A 35 -9.79 -5.44 -15.52
CA GLY A 35 -10.03 -4.94 -16.87
C GLY A 35 -9.04 -3.90 -17.39
N VAL A 36 -7.94 -3.60 -16.69
CA VAL A 36 -6.91 -2.67 -17.15
C VAL A 36 -5.49 -3.18 -16.84
N THR A 37 -4.48 -2.64 -17.52
CA THR A 37 -3.07 -2.97 -17.30
C THR A 37 -2.41 -2.12 -16.21
N VAL A 38 -3.20 -1.37 -15.45
CA VAL A 38 -2.70 -0.54 -14.34
C VAL A 38 -2.33 -1.43 -13.16
N GLU A 39 -1.12 -1.25 -12.65
CA GLU A 39 -0.61 -1.99 -11.49
C GLU A 39 -1.42 -1.68 -10.22
N LYS A 40 -1.67 -2.73 -9.42
CA LYS A 40 -2.29 -2.69 -8.11
C LYS A 40 -1.34 -3.30 -7.08
N LYS A 41 -0.90 -2.49 -6.12
CA LYS A 41 -0.08 -2.92 -4.98
C LYS A 41 -0.93 -2.97 -3.71
N LEU A 42 -0.92 -4.11 -3.03
CA LEU A 42 -1.60 -4.31 -1.74
C LEU A 42 -0.59 -4.87 -0.73
N GLY A 43 -0.61 -4.36 0.49
CA GLY A 43 0.29 -4.81 1.54
C GLY A 43 -0.33 -4.63 2.91
N ASN A 44 0.05 -5.49 3.84
CA ASN A 44 -0.33 -5.36 5.25
C ASN A 44 0.62 -4.38 5.93
N LEU A 45 0.08 -3.49 6.76
CA LEU A 45 0.88 -2.54 7.52
C LEU A 45 1.81 -3.29 8.50
N LYS A 46 3.09 -2.90 8.53
CA LYS A 46 4.05 -3.29 9.56
C LYS A 46 3.58 -2.71 10.89
N ASN A 47 2.99 -3.56 11.73
CA ASN A 47 2.65 -3.27 13.13
C ASN A 47 1.49 -2.28 13.33
N LYS A 48 0.39 -2.72 13.97
CA LYS A 48 -0.78 -1.87 14.29
C LYS A 48 -0.53 -0.82 15.37
N ASN A 49 0.65 -0.80 15.99
CA ASN A 49 0.98 -0.03 17.20
C ASN A 49 2.09 1.01 17.02
N ALA A 50 2.56 1.28 15.80
CA ALA A 50 3.77 2.09 15.58
C ALA A 50 3.60 3.61 15.76
N VAL A 51 2.40 4.12 16.04
CA VAL A 51 2.19 5.52 16.40
C VAL A 51 1.14 5.61 17.51
N ARG A 52 1.60 5.87 18.73
CA ARG A 52 0.83 6.55 19.77
C ARG A 52 1.31 7.99 19.83
#